data_AF-A0A6M1SFS2-F1
#
_entry.id   AF-A0A6M1SFS2-F1
#
_cell.length_a   1.000
_cell.length_b   1.000
_cell.length_c   1.000
_cell.angle_alpha   90.00
_cell.angle_beta   90.00
_cell.angle_gamma   90.00
#
_symmetry.space_group_name_H-M   'P 1'
#
loop_
_entity.id
_entity.type
_entity.pdbx_description
1 polymer ?
#
loop_
_entity_poly.entity_id
_entity_poly.type
_entity_poly.pdbx_seq_one_letter_code
_entity_poly.pdbx_strand_id
1 'polypeptide(L)'
;VQFTMKDIDRLSRRVPVLCKVAPSVADVHVEDVHRAGGIMGILGELDRAGLIDTSVSTVHAPTMKDALDRWDIKRSKSESVRTFYRASPGGIPTQVAFSQERRYDELDTDREKGVVRDLEHAFSKDGGLAVLYGNLAQDGCIVKTAGVDASILKFSGPAHVFESQDAAVDGILGGKVVAGEIVVIIYEGPRGGPGMQEMLYPTSYLKSKGLGKACALVT
;
A
#
# COMPACT_ATOMS: atom_id res chain seq x y z
N VAL A 1 -7.11 2.24 23.04
CA VAL A 1 -8.21 2.44 22.06
C VAL A 1 -8.61 1.06 21.55
N GLN A 2 -9.90 0.73 21.54
CA GLN A 2 -10.37 -0.52 20.94
C GLN A 2 -10.42 -0.34 19.41
N PHE A 3 -9.71 -1.19 18.68
CA PHE A 3 -9.65 -1.16 17.22
C PHE A 3 -9.68 -2.60 16.70
N THR A 4 -10.60 -2.90 15.79
CA THR A 4 -10.93 -4.27 15.38
C THR A 4 -10.89 -4.44 13.86
N MET A 5 -10.94 -5.67 13.38
CA MET A 5 -11.07 -5.98 11.94
C MET A 5 -12.31 -5.31 11.31
N LYS A 6 -13.40 -5.14 12.06
CA LYS A 6 -14.59 -4.42 11.58
C LYS A 6 -14.30 -2.94 11.30
N ASP A 7 -13.42 -2.33 12.09
CA ASP A 7 -13.00 -0.94 11.89
C ASP A 7 -12.16 -0.81 10.62
N ILE A 8 -11.25 -1.76 10.37
CA ILE A 8 -10.44 -1.83 9.15
C ILE A 8 -11.35 -1.96 7.91
N ASP A 9 -12.31 -2.90 7.91
CA ASP A 9 -13.23 -3.08 6.78
C ASP A 9 -14.07 -1.81 6.53
N ARG A 10 -14.64 -1.23 7.60
CA ARG A 10 -15.43 0.00 7.52
C ARG A 10 -14.63 1.17 6.94
N LEU A 11 -13.37 1.33 7.34
CA LEU A 11 -12.49 2.38 6.83
C LEU A 11 -12.10 2.12 5.38
N SER A 12 -11.71 0.89 5.05
CA SER A 12 -11.28 0.54 3.69
C SER A 12 -12.36 0.79 2.65
N ARG A 13 -13.64 0.59 2.98
CA ARG A 13 -14.77 0.87 2.07
C ARG A 13 -14.98 2.34 1.71
N ARG A 14 -14.37 3.28 2.43
CA ARG A 14 -14.58 4.73 2.25
C ARG A 14 -13.32 5.52 1.96
N VAL A 15 -12.14 4.99 2.29
CA VAL A 15 -10.87 5.68 2.09
C VAL A 15 -10.37 5.37 0.68
N PRO A 16 -10.25 6.36 -0.21
CA PRO A 16 -9.79 6.15 -1.58
C PRO A 16 -8.28 5.90 -1.65
N VAL A 17 -7.82 5.29 -2.74
CA VAL A 17 -6.40 5.19 -3.06
C VAL A 17 -5.97 6.43 -3.85
N LEU A 18 -5.43 7.42 -3.15
CA LEU A 18 -4.98 8.71 -3.73
C LEU A 18 -3.57 8.66 -4.33
N CYS A 19 -2.76 7.69 -3.92
CA CYS A 19 -1.38 7.55 -4.35
C CYS A 19 -1.05 6.07 -4.53
N LYS A 20 -0.40 5.72 -5.64
CA LYS A 20 0.20 4.40 -5.87
C LYS A 20 1.71 4.58 -6.00
N VAL A 21 2.45 3.73 -5.30
CA VAL A 21 3.92 3.75 -5.24
C VAL A 21 4.41 2.32 -5.49
N ALA A 22 5.65 2.17 -5.92
CA ALA A 22 6.33 0.88 -5.96
C ALA A 22 6.10 0.09 -4.65
N PRO A 23 5.78 -1.23 -4.74
CA PRO A 23 5.80 -2.07 -5.94
C PRO A 23 4.49 -2.07 -6.77
N SER A 24 3.48 -1.28 -6.40
CA SER A 24 2.17 -1.32 -7.07
C SER A 24 2.17 -0.66 -8.45
N VAL A 25 3.09 0.28 -8.67
CA VAL A 25 3.44 0.93 -9.95
C VAL A 25 4.96 0.99 -10.04
N ALA A 26 5.53 0.79 -11.22
CA ALA A 26 6.97 0.56 -11.36
C ALA A 26 7.81 1.85 -11.40
N ASP A 27 7.17 2.97 -11.69
CA ASP A 27 7.81 4.24 -12.07
C ASP A 27 7.61 5.35 -11.02
N VAL A 28 6.92 5.08 -9.92
CA VAL A 28 6.70 6.03 -8.82
C VAL A 28 7.35 5.51 -7.54
N HIS A 29 8.29 6.28 -7.01
CA HIS A 29 9.05 5.99 -5.80
C HIS A 29 8.73 7.00 -4.69
N VAL A 30 9.35 6.82 -3.51
CA VAL A 30 9.05 7.66 -2.33
C VAL A 30 9.48 9.11 -2.54
N GLU A 31 10.55 9.35 -3.28
CA GLU A 31 11.01 10.68 -3.69
C GLU A 31 9.99 11.41 -4.59
N ASP A 32 9.26 10.68 -5.44
CA ASP A 32 8.22 11.25 -6.28
C ASP A 32 7.01 11.66 -5.44
N VAL A 33 6.66 10.86 -4.43
CA VAL A 33 5.64 11.21 -3.43
C VAL A 33 6.07 12.44 -2.65
N HIS A 34 7.33 12.52 -2.22
CA HIS A 34 7.89 13.70 -1.56
C HIS A 34 7.76 14.94 -2.44
N ARG A 35 8.15 14.84 -3.71
CA ARG A 35 8.01 15.91 -4.70
C ARG A 35 6.55 16.36 -4.89
N ALA A 36 5.58 15.46 -4.69
CA ALA A 36 4.15 15.75 -4.77
C ALA A 36 3.53 16.39 -3.51
N GLY A 37 4.37 16.75 -2.52
CA GLY A 37 3.95 17.29 -1.21
C GLY A 37 4.01 16.26 -0.08
N GLY A 38 4.53 15.06 -0.36
CA GLY A 38 4.74 14.00 0.61
C GLY A 38 3.45 13.55 1.30
N ILE A 39 3.62 13.05 2.52
CA ILE A 39 2.51 12.60 3.37
C ILE A 39 1.51 13.73 3.66
N MET A 40 1.99 14.98 3.83
CA MET A 40 1.10 16.11 4.09
C MET A 40 0.24 16.47 2.88
N GLY A 41 0.74 16.25 1.66
CA GLY A 41 -0.06 16.33 0.44
C GLY A 41 -1.19 15.29 0.43
N ILE A 42 -0.89 14.04 0.79
CA ILE A 42 -1.90 12.95 0.88
C ILE A 42 -2.93 13.27 1.97
N LEU A 43 -2.49 13.63 3.18
CA LEU A 43 -3.38 14.01 4.28
C LEU A 43 -4.22 15.25 3.93
N GLY A 44 -3.66 16.21 3.20
CA GLY A 44 -4.38 17.38 2.73
C GLY A 44 -5.53 17.05 1.78
N GLU A 45 -5.35 16.08 0.87
CA GLU A 45 -6.43 15.60 0.02
C GLU A 45 -7.47 14.77 0.81
N LEU A 46 -7.05 13.97 1.79
CA LEU A 46 -7.98 13.26 2.67
C LEU A 46 -8.81 14.22 3.54
N ASP A 47 -8.23 15.32 4.02
CA ASP A 47 -8.98 16.38 4.72
C ASP A 47 -9.97 17.08 3.79
N ARG A 48 -9.56 17.41 2.57
CA ARG A 48 -10.47 17.95 1.54
C ARG A 48 -11.64 17.02 1.23
N ALA A 49 -11.42 15.70 1.35
CA ALA A 49 -12.45 14.68 1.23
C ALA A 49 -13.28 14.47 2.52
N GLY A 50 -12.94 15.14 3.63
CA GLY A 50 -13.62 14.99 4.92
C GLY A 50 -13.38 13.63 5.60
N LEU A 51 -12.23 13.00 5.33
CA LEU A 51 -11.93 11.62 5.76
C LEU A 51 -11.02 11.54 7.00
N ILE A 52 -10.48 12.66 7.47
CA ILE A 52 -9.65 12.72 8.68
C ILE A 52 -10.17 13.78 9.64
N ASP A 53 -9.97 13.57 10.94
CA ASP A 53 -10.22 14.58 11.97
C ASP A 53 -8.96 15.44 12.13
N THR A 54 -9.05 16.73 11.80
CA THR A 54 -7.93 17.65 11.87
C THR A 54 -7.80 18.38 13.21
N SER A 55 -8.73 18.17 14.15
CA SER A 55 -8.75 18.84 15.46
C SER A 55 -7.73 18.27 16.45
N VAL A 56 -7.25 17.05 16.20
CA VAL A 56 -6.29 16.34 17.06
C VAL A 56 -4.89 16.96 16.97
N SER A 57 -4.13 16.91 18.07
CA SER A 57 -2.77 17.43 18.13
C SER A 57 -1.75 16.52 17.45
N THR A 58 -0.62 17.12 17.06
CA THR A 58 0.54 16.39 16.54
C THR A 58 1.78 16.72 17.38
N VAL A 59 2.86 15.95 17.22
CA VAL A 59 4.11 16.18 17.97
C VAL A 59 4.76 17.54 17.68
N HIS A 60 4.45 18.18 16.55
CA HIS A 60 5.14 19.39 16.07
C HIS A 60 4.20 20.57 15.79
N ALA A 61 2.89 20.39 15.92
CA ALA A 61 1.89 21.42 15.69
C ALA A 61 0.69 21.23 16.63
N PRO A 62 0.04 22.32 17.09
CA PRO A 62 -1.07 22.24 18.04
C PRO A 62 -2.22 21.36 17.55
N THR A 63 -2.53 21.41 16.26
CA THR A 63 -3.51 20.53 15.59
C THR A 63 -2.99 20.00 14.25
N MET A 64 -3.58 18.93 13.74
CA MET A 64 -3.35 18.44 12.38
C MET A 64 -3.77 19.50 11.34
N LYS A 65 -4.78 20.32 11.63
CA LYS A 65 -5.14 21.46 10.79
C LYS A 65 -3.98 22.45 10.68
N ASP A 66 -3.35 22.83 11.80
CA ASP A 66 -2.19 23.74 11.78
C ASP A 66 -1.01 23.13 11.02
N ALA A 67 -0.79 21.82 11.17
CA ALA A 67 0.21 21.10 10.41
C ALA A 67 -0.07 21.17 8.90
N LEU A 68 -1.31 20.91 8.47
CA LEU A 68 -1.71 20.99 7.06
C LEU A 68 -1.61 22.42 6.52
N ASP A 69 -2.06 23.43 7.25
CA ASP A 69 -2.00 24.82 6.83
C ASP A 69 -0.54 25.27 6.59
N ARG A 70 0.42 24.70 7.32
CA ARG A 70 1.85 24.95 7.11
C ARG A 70 2.44 24.11 5.98
N TRP A 71 2.20 22.80 5.95
CA TRP A 71 2.96 21.82 5.16
C TRP A 71 2.27 21.31 3.90
N ASP A 72 0.94 21.39 3.80
CA ASP A 72 0.25 21.04 2.55
C ASP A 72 0.56 22.11 1.48
N ILE A 73 1.23 21.70 0.42
CA ILE A 73 1.66 22.59 -0.68
C ILE A 73 0.50 23.24 -1.44
N LYS A 74 -0.74 22.76 -1.28
CA LYS A 74 -1.95 23.43 -1.82
C LYS A 74 -2.48 24.55 -0.92
N ARG A 75 -2.18 24.53 0.39
CA ARG A 75 -2.60 25.57 1.35
C ARG A 75 -1.50 26.61 1.54
N SER A 76 -0.28 26.13 1.69
CA SER A 76 0.89 26.93 2.02
C SER A 76 1.59 27.45 0.76
N LYS A 77 1.81 28.77 0.71
CA LYS A 77 2.67 29.41 -0.30
C LYS A 77 4.09 29.66 0.22
N SER A 78 4.48 29.00 1.30
CA SER A 78 5.79 29.22 1.93
C SER A 78 6.92 28.68 1.05
N GLU A 79 7.83 29.56 0.62
CA GLU A 79 9.02 29.17 -0.16
C GLU A 79 9.90 28.15 0.55
N SER A 80 10.01 28.22 1.89
CA SER A 80 10.76 27.21 2.65
C SER A 80 10.13 25.81 2.54
N VAL A 81 8.80 25.73 2.52
CA VAL A 81 8.07 24.46 2.41
C VAL A 81 8.17 23.92 0.98
N ARG A 82 8.05 24.79 -0.02
CA ARG A 82 8.24 24.41 -1.42
C ARG A 82 9.67 23.92 -1.67
N THR A 83 10.67 24.63 -1.16
CA THR A 83 12.08 24.23 -1.24
C THR A 83 12.35 22.89 -0.55
N PHE A 84 11.66 22.60 0.56
CA PHE A 84 11.74 21.33 1.27
C PHE A 84 11.24 20.17 0.42
N TYR A 85 10.05 20.30 -0.18
CA TYR A 85 9.46 19.23 -1.02
C TYR A 85 10.17 19.06 -2.37
N ARG A 86 10.93 20.06 -2.85
CA ARG A 86 11.77 19.91 -4.03
C ARG A 86 13.02 19.08 -3.81
N ALA A 87 13.31 18.60 -2.60
CA ALA A 87 14.45 17.72 -2.36
C ALA A 87 14.45 16.55 -3.35
N SER A 88 15.55 16.38 -4.09
CA SER A 88 15.69 15.35 -5.12
C SER A 88 16.84 14.40 -4.80
N PRO A 89 16.78 13.15 -5.29
CA PRO A 89 17.92 12.25 -5.20
C PRO A 89 19.14 12.86 -5.89
N GLY A 90 20.32 12.58 -5.34
CA GLY A 90 21.58 13.13 -5.82
C GLY A 90 21.92 12.66 -7.24
N GLY A 91 21.68 11.38 -7.53
CA GLY A 91 21.87 10.76 -8.86
C GLY A 91 23.31 10.75 -9.40
N ILE A 92 24.25 11.40 -8.72
CA ILE A 92 25.64 11.55 -9.12
C ILE A 92 26.58 11.22 -7.96
N PRO A 93 27.80 10.72 -8.25
CA PRO A 93 28.83 10.53 -7.22
C PRO A 93 29.19 11.84 -6.51
N THR A 94 29.28 11.78 -5.18
CA THR A 94 29.72 12.91 -4.35
C THR A 94 31.24 12.92 -4.27
N GLN A 95 31.90 13.95 -4.79
CA GLN A 95 33.36 14.12 -4.72
C GLN A 95 33.80 15.18 -3.69
N VAL A 96 32.85 15.96 -3.16
CA VAL A 96 33.09 17.03 -2.18
C VAL A 96 32.19 16.79 -0.97
N ALA A 97 32.76 16.83 0.23
CA ALA A 97 32.00 16.68 1.46
C ALA A 97 30.85 17.71 1.54
N PHE A 98 29.68 17.29 2.06
CA PHE A 98 28.50 18.15 2.27
C PHE A 98 27.90 18.79 1.00
N SER A 99 28.15 18.23 -0.20
CA SER A 99 27.61 18.75 -1.47
C SER A 99 26.23 18.19 -1.86
N GLN A 100 25.49 17.60 -0.91
CA GLN A 100 24.17 17.02 -1.15
C GLN A 100 23.05 18.09 -1.07
N GLU A 101 22.94 18.93 -2.09
CA GLU A 101 21.88 19.96 -2.17
C GLU A 101 21.05 19.91 -3.47
N ARG A 102 20.84 18.72 -4.03
CA ARG A 102 20.05 18.55 -5.25
C ARG A 102 18.56 18.83 -5.00
N ARG A 103 17.94 19.55 -5.94
CA ARG A 103 16.51 19.86 -5.97
C ARG A 103 15.95 19.60 -7.36
N TYR A 104 14.69 19.20 -7.41
CA TYR A 104 13.89 19.32 -8.62
C TYR A 104 13.62 20.80 -8.91
N ASP A 105 13.44 21.14 -10.18
CA ASP A 105 13.08 22.50 -10.60
C ASP A 105 11.69 22.87 -10.08
N GLU A 106 10.74 21.94 -10.23
CA GLU A 106 9.33 22.11 -9.89
C GLU A 106 8.79 20.96 -9.01
N LEU A 107 7.73 21.26 -8.28
CA LEU A 107 6.96 20.28 -7.52
C LEU A 107 5.92 19.61 -8.42
N ASP A 108 5.56 18.37 -8.09
CA ASP A 108 4.36 17.76 -8.65
C ASP A 108 3.13 18.31 -7.91
N THR A 109 2.36 19.15 -8.59
CA THR A 109 1.15 19.77 -8.04
C THR A 109 -0.12 19.30 -8.74
N ASP A 110 0.01 18.38 -9.70
CA ASP A 110 -1.10 17.85 -10.47
C ASP A 110 -1.89 16.83 -9.61
N ARG A 111 -3.13 17.17 -9.28
CA ARG A 111 -4.03 16.30 -8.50
C ARG A 111 -4.95 15.42 -9.35
N GLU A 112 -4.87 15.55 -10.67
CA GLU A 112 -5.62 14.70 -11.60
C GLU A 112 -4.77 13.52 -12.06
N LYS A 113 -3.56 13.79 -12.57
CA LYS A 113 -2.70 12.78 -13.20
C LYS A 113 -1.39 12.53 -12.47
N GLY A 114 -1.01 13.44 -11.57
CA GLY A 114 0.21 13.35 -10.76
C GLY A 114 0.23 12.19 -9.77
N VAL A 115 1.28 12.17 -8.96
CA VAL A 115 1.61 11.08 -8.02
C VAL A 115 0.60 10.99 -6.88
N VAL A 116 0.16 12.13 -6.36
CA VAL A 116 -0.89 12.24 -5.34
C VAL A 116 -2.09 12.92 -5.98
N ARG A 117 -3.23 12.22 -6.01
CA ARG A 117 -4.46 12.65 -6.67
C ARG A 117 -5.52 13.10 -5.68
N ASP A 118 -6.47 13.90 -6.16
CA ASP A 118 -7.67 14.24 -5.42
C ASP A 118 -8.68 13.08 -5.39
N LEU A 119 -9.78 13.26 -4.68
CA LEU A 119 -10.84 12.26 -4.52
C LEU A 119 -11.51 11.89 -5.85
N GLU A 120 -11.70 12.86 -6.74
CA GLU A 120 -12.41 12.64 -8.01
C GLU A 120 -11.58 11.76 -8.96
N HIS A 121 -10.27 11.95 -8.95
CA HIS A 121 -9.31 11.28 -9.82
C HIS A 121 -8.54 10.14 -9.13
N ALA A 122 -8.99 9.73 -7.93
CA ALA A 122 -8.40 8.65 -7.17
C ALA A 122 -8.29 7.35 -7.98
N PHE A 123 -7.23 6.57 -7.74
CA PHE A 123 -7.00 5.31 -8.46
C PHE A 123 -8.03 4.22 -8.14
N SER A 124 -8.62 4.28 -6.94
CA SER A 124 -9.78 3.50 -6.53
C SER A 124 -10.57 4.32 -5.51
N LYS A 125 -11.89 4.12 -5.49
CA LYS A 125 -12.80 4.70 -4.49
C LYS A 125 -12.85 3.89 -3.19
N ASP A 126 -12.32 2.67 -3.20
CA ASP A 126 -12.07 1.85 -2.02
C ASP A 126 -10.56 1.75 -1.72
N GLY A 127 -10.24 1.39 -0.48
CA GLY A 127 -8.89 1.46 0.10
C GLY A 127 -7.97 0.31 -0.27
N GLY A 128 -8.41 -0.61 -1.14
CA GLY A 128 -7.56 -1.70 -1.62
C GLY A 128 -7.27 -2.80 -0.61
N LEU A 129 -7.95 -2.81 0.55
CA LEU A 129 -7.96 -3.89 1.53
C LEU A 129 -9.40 -4.37 1.74
N ALA A 130 -9.60 -5.67 1.91
CA ALA A 130 -10.87 -6.21 2.35
C ALA A 130 -10.66 -7.18 3.50
N VAL A 131 -11.61 -7.19 4.42
CA VAL A 131 -11.70 -8.20 5.47
C VAL A 131 -12.70 -9.24 5.03
N LEU A 132 -12.29 -10.51 5.02
CA LEU A 132 -13.16 -11.64 4.69
C LEU A 132 -13.47 -12.43 5.96
N TYR A 133 -14.70 -12.93 6.05
CA TYR A 133 -15.19 -13.80 7.11
C TYR A 133 -15.80 -15.07 6.52
N GLY A 134 -15.74 -16.17 7.26
CA GLY A 134 -16.35 -17.42 6.86
C GLY A 134 -16.04 -18.55 7.83
N ASN A 135 -16.45 -19.76 7.47
CA ASN A 135 -16.17 -20.96 8.27
C ASN A 135 -14.67 -21.24 8.44
N LEU A 136 -13.83 -20.86 7.48
CA LEU A 136 -12.37 -20.99 7.55
C LEU A 136 -11.68 -19.84 8.30
N ALA A 137 -12.30 -18.66 8.37
CA ALA A 137 -11.74 -17.46 9.00
C ALA A 137 -12.82 -16.79 9.86
N GLN A 138 -13.16 -17.42 10.98
CA GLN A 138 -14.23 -16.97 11.87
C GLN A 138 -13.91 -15.61 12.51
N ASP A 139 -12.64 -15.40 12.86
CA ASP A 139 -12.13 -14.13 13.40
C ASP A 139 -11.71 -13.12 12.31
N GLY A 140 -11.83 -13.53 11.04
CA GLY A 140 -11.54 -12.73 9.86
C GLY A 140 -10.13 -12.90 9.31
N CYS A 141 -9.97 -12.66 8.01
CA CYS A 141 -8.68 -12.58 7.33
C CYS A 141 -8.61 -11.36 6.40
N ILE A 142 -7.42 -11.01 5.94
CA ILE A 142 -7.17 -9.84 5.09
C ILE A 142 -6.81 -10.28 3.67
N VAL A 143 -7.38 -9.59 2.68
CA VAL A 143 -6.91 -9.63 1.30
C VAL A 143 -6.66 -8.20 0.81
N LYS A 144 -5.55 -8.00 0.07
CA LYS A 144 -5.26 -6.74 -0.61
C LYS A 144 -5.94 -6.72 -1.97
N THR A 145 -7.19 -6.26 -2.02
CA THR A 145 -7.98 -6.18 -3.27
C THR A 145 -7.30 -5.35 -4.35
N ALA A 146 -6.49 -4.35 -3.99
CA ALA A 146 -5.71 -3.57 -4.95
C ALA A 146 -4.69 -4.39 -5.77
N GLY A 147 -4.30 -5.57 -5.28
CA GLY A 147 -3.39 -6.49 -5.97
C GLY A 147 -4.08 -7.66 -6.68
N VAL A 148 -5.41 -7.74 -6.64
CA VAL A 148 -6.21 -8.85 -7.20
C VAL A 148 -6.80 -8.44 -8.55
N ASP A 149 -6.68 -9.30 -9.56
CA ASP A 149 -7.31 -9.05 -10.86
C ASP A 149 -8.83 -9.11 -10.73
N ALA A 150 -9.54 -8.19 -11.41
CA ALA A 150 -10.99 -8.10 -11.36
C ALA A 150 -11.69 -9.41 -11.77
N SER A 151 -11.08 -10.22 -12.64
CA SER A 151 -11.64 -11.50 -13.09
C SER A 151 -11.68 -12.58 -12.01
N ILE A 152 -10.90 -12.44 -10.93
CA ILE A 152 -10.76 -13.45 -9.86
C ILE A 152 -11.18 -12.93 -8.48
N LEU A 153 -11.99 -11.85 -8.41
CA LEU A 153 -12.58 -11.38 -7.16
C LEU A 153 -13.50 -12.42 -6.50
N LYS A 154 -13.95 -13.42 -7.27
CA LYS A 154 -14.56 -14.65 -6.78
C LYS A 154 -13.77 -15.81 -7.33
N PHE A 155 -13.31 -16.69 -6.46
CA PHE A 155 -12.52 -17.85 -6.83
C PHE A 155 -13.01 -19.08 -6.07
N SER A 156 -13.08 -20.23 -6.75
CA SER A 156 -13.44 -21.52 -6.16
C SER A 156 -12.65 -22.61 -6.85
N GLY A 157 -12.16 -23.57 -6.07
CA GLY A 157 -11.25 -24.60 -6.54
C GLY A 157 -10.92 -25.61 -5.46
N PRO A 158 -10.35 -26.77 -5.82
CA PRO A 158 -9.86 -27.73 -4.85
C PRO A 158 -8.68 -27.15 -4.05
N ALA A 159 -8.60 -27.50 -2.78
CA ALA A 159 -7.52 -27.05 -1.90
C ALA A 159 -6.28 -27.94 -2.06
N HIS A 160 -5.12 -27.31 -2.25
CA HIS A 160 -3.81 -27.93 -2.21
C HIS A 160 -3.09 -27.47 -0.94
N VAL A 161 -3.02 -28.34 0.07
CA VAL A 161 -2.58 -27.97 1.42
C VAL A 161 -1.09 -28.26 1.61
N PHE A 162 -0.37 -27.28 2.16
CA PHE A 162 1.03 -27.37 2.57
C PHE A 162 1.17 -26.98 4.04
N GLU A 163 2.11 -27.58 4.75
CA GLU A 163 2.34 -27.35 6.19
C GLU A 163 3.49 -26.37 6.48
N SER A 164 4.13 -25.83 5.43
CA SER A 164 5.15 -24.79 5.53
C SER A 164 5.29 -24.01 4.23
N GLN A 165 5.89 -22.83 4.31
CA GLN A 165 6.29 -22.04 3.15
C GLN A 165 7.20 -22.85 2.21
N ASP A 166 8.20 -23.55 2.75
CA ASP A 166 9.18 -24.29 1.95
C ASP A 166 8.51 -25.41 1.14
N ALA A 167 7.58 -26.15 1.75
CA ALA A 167 6.82 -27.19 1.08
C ALA A 167 5.92 -26.61 -0.03
N ALA A 168 5.32 -25.43 0.21
CA ALA A 168 4.52 -24.73 -0.79
C ALA A 168 5.38 -24.26 -1.97
N VAL A 169 6.56 -23.70 -1.70
CA VAL A 169 7.53 -23.29 -2.73
C VAL A 169 7.93 -24.48 -3.60
N ASP A 170 8.32 -25.61 -3.00
CA ASP A 170 8.68 -26.83 -3.72
C ASP A 170 7.50 -27.38 -4.53
N GLY A 171 6.29 -27.33 -3.97
CA GLY A 171 5.07 -27.74 -4.66
C GLY A 171 4.75 -26.89 -5.89
N ILE A 172 4.86 -25.57 -5.77
CA ILE A 172 4.61 -24.63 -6.88
C ILE A 172 5.69 -24.77 -7.95
N LEU A 173 6.97 -24.77 -7.57
CA LEU A 173 8.09 -24.85 -8.52
C LEU A 173 8.16 -26.22 -9.20
N GLY A 174 7.87 -27.29 -8.45
CA GLY A 174 7.80 -28.66 -8.93
C GLY A 174 6.54 -29.01 -9.74
N GLY A 175 5.61 -28.06 -9.92
CA GLY A 175 4.41 -28.24 -10.75
C GLY A 175 3.34 -29.13 -10.12
N LYS A 176 3.34 -29.29 -8.79
CA LYS A 176 2.28 -30.00 -8.05
C LYS A 176 1.00 -29.16 -7.98
N VAL A 177 1.13 -27.84 -7.98
CA VAL A 177 0.01 -26.90 -8.02
C VAL A 177 -0.38 -26.62 -9.47
N VAL A 178 -1.66 -26.71 -9.80
CA VAL A 178 -2.18 -26.47 -11.15
C VAL A 178 -3.25 -25.37 -11.19
N ALA A 179 -3.54 -24.85 -12.38
CA ALA A 179 -4.56 -23.82 -12.59
C ALA A 179 -5.93 -24.29 -12.07
N GLY A 180 -6.63 -23.39 -11.37
CA GLY A 180 -7.91 -23.66 -10.73
C GLY A 180 -7.81 -24.08 -9.26
N GLU A 181 -6.62 -24.37 -8.74
CA GLU A 181 -6.44 -24.78 -7.34
C GLU A 181 -6.32 -23.58 -6.37
N ILE A 182 -6.61 -23.85 -5.10
CA ILE A 182 -6.38 -22.94 -3.98
C ILE A 182 -5.22 -23.49 -3.15
N VAL A 183 -4.08 -22.79 -3.18
CA VAL A 183 -2.94 -23.12 -2.32
C VAL A 183 -3.27 -22.71 -0.88
N VAL A 184 -3.23 -23.64 0.04
CA VAL A 184 -3.47 -23.39 1.47
C VAL A 184 -2.21 -23.73 2.24
N ILE A 185 -1.58 -22.74 2.88
CA ILE A 185 -0.38 -22.95 3.68
C ILE A 185 -0.80 -22.84 5.14
N ILE A 186 -0.71 -23.93 5.90
CA ILE A 186 -1.10 -23.95 7.31
C ILE A 186 0.12 -23.95 8.22
N TYR A 187 -0.13 -23.70 9.50
CA TYR A 187 0.88 -23.61 10.55
C TYR A 187 1.90 -22.47 10.40
N GLU A 188 1.65 -21.46 9.58
CA GLU A 188 2.56 -20.30 9.44
C GLU A 188 2.12 -19.06 10.25
N GLY A 189 1.09 -19.22 11.10
CA GLY A 189 0.61 -18.15 11.99
C GLY A 189 1.58 -17.84 13.16
N PRO A 190 1.25 -16.87 14.05
CA PRO A 190 2.14 -16.38 15.11
C PRO A 190 2.73 -17.46 16.03
N ARG A 191 1.98 -18.54 16.25
CA ARG A 191 2.40 -19.68 17.09
C ARG A 191 2.82 -20.91 16.30
N GLY A 192 2.27 -21.10 15.11
CA GLY A 192 2.59 -22.26 14.27
C GLY A 192 3.98 -22.12 13.65
N GLY A 193 4.25 -20.96 13.05
CA GLY A 193 5.45 -20.69 12.25
C GLY A 193 6.72 -20.57 13.08
N PRO A 194 6.60 -20.32 14.40
CA PRO A 194 6.46 -19.02 15.09
C PRO A 194 6.66 -17.70 14.31
N GLY A 195 6.13 -16.61 14.88
CA GLY A 195 6.48 -15.25 14.49
C GLY A 195 5.70 -14.68 13.30
N MET A 196 4.85 -15.48 12.65
CA MET A 196 4.03 -15.07 11.50
C MET A 196 4.90 -14.50 10.37
N GLN A 197 5.79 -15.33 9.83
CA GLN A 197 6.73 -14.89 8.81
C GLN A 197 6.03 -14.33 7.56
N GLU A 198 6.63 -13.31 6.95
CA GLU A 198 6.15 -12.77 5.68
C GLU A 198 6.48 -13.73 4.53
N MET A 199 5.46 -14.08 3.73
CA MET A 199 5.57 -15.11 2.69
C MET A 199 5.57 -14.55 1.26
N LEU A 200 6.69 -13.91 0.87
CA LEU A 200 6.85 -13.37 -0.49
C LEU A 200 7.07 -14.47 -1.55
N TYR A 201 7.72 -15.58 -1.19
CA TYR A 201 8.15 -16.57 -2.18
C TYR A 201 6.99 -17.33 -2.83
N PRO A 202 5.99 -17.88 -2.11
CA PRO A 202 4.88 -18.61 -2.73
C PRO A 202 4.10 -17.77 -3.74
N THR A 203 3.82 -16.50 -3.39
CA THR A 203 3.09 -15.58 -4.26
C THR A 203 3.90 -15.19 -5.50
N SER A 204 5.21 -14.95 -5.34
CA SER A 204 6.13 -14.66 -6.45
C SER A 204 6.24 -15.83 -7.43
N TYR A 205 6.32 -17.06 -6.92
CA TYR A 205 6.45 -18.26 -7.76
C TYR A 205 5.14 -18.66 -8.44
N LEU A 206 3.98 -18.44 -7.80
CA LEU A 206 2.70 -18.55 -8.50
C LEU A 206 2.65 -17.60 -9.71
N LYS A 207 3.11 -16.35 -9.52
CA LYS A 207 3.16 -15.37 -10.62
C LYS A 207 4.16 -15.80 -11.71
N SER A 208 5.35 -16.28 -11.35
CA SER A 208 6.37 -16.70 -12.32
C SER A 208 5.98 -17.95 -13.12
N LYS A 209 5.19 -18.85 -12.53
CA LYS A 209 4.59 -20.01 -13.20
C LYS A 209 3.36 -19.69 -14.05
N GLY A 210 2.96 -18.41 -14.13
CA GLY A 210 1.76 -17.98 -14.86
C GLY A 210 0.45 -18.31 -14.14
N LEU A 211 0.50 -18.70 -12.86
CA LEU A 211 -0.64 -19.11 -12.05
C LEU A 211 -1.25 -17.95 -11.24
N GLY A 212 -0.66 -16.75 -11.28
CA GLY A 212 -1.11 -15.60 -10.47
C GLY A 212 -2.55 -15.12 -10.72
N LYS A 213 -3.14 -15.45 -11.88
CA LYS A 213 -4.57 -15.21 -12.19
C LYS A 213 -5.41 -16.49 -12.24
N ALA A 214 -4.80 -17.64 -11.95
CA ALA A 214 -5.41 -18.95 -12.12
C ALA A 214 -5.50 -19.73 -10.81
N CYS A 215 -4.78 -19.33 -9.77
CA CYS A 215 -4.83 -19.92 -8.44
C CYS A 215 -5.11 -18.84 -7.39
N ALA A 216 -5.72 -19.23 -6.28
CA ALA A 216 -5.75 -18.43 -5.06
C ALA A 216 -4.74 -18.96 -4.04
N LEU A 217 -4.36 -18.13 -3.08
CA LEU A 217 -3.50 -18.52 -1.97
C LEU A 217 -4.11 -18.05 -0.64
N VAL A 218 -4.14 -18.94 0.34
CA VAL A 218 -4.56 -18.69 1.72
C VAL A 218 -3.48 -19.19 2.66
N THR A 219 -3.20 -18.45 3.73
CA THR A 219 -2.24 -18.79 4.76
C THR A 219 -2.69 -18.25 6.12
#